data_AF-A0A9P1FRI1-F1
#
_entry.id   AF-A0A9P1FRI1-F1
#
_cell.length_a   1.000
_cell.length_b   1.000
_cell.length_c   1.000
_cell.angle_alpha   90.00
_cell.angle_beta   90.00
_cell.angle_gamma   90.00
#
_symmetry.space_group_name_H-M   'P 1'
#
loop_
_entity.id
_entity.type
_entity.pdbx_description
1 polymer ?
#
loop_
_entity_poly.entity_id
_entity_poly.type
_entity_poly.pdbx_seq_one_letter_code
_entity_poly.pdbx_strand_id
1 'polypeptide(L)'
;MVTGRKEVISRIKTLNEERLLDDGRELREKKQGSRNVVDLRISCRPQSRLHDLGICDGSLRLVDMPGQDETDNPVVKECFDQLLSMCHGLICLVKHSAVRSDSLAVLMDRIAVQAPHLFTTPGALTFVISQVDLVRQDDSEDELPAKVAKGDRILLDLKRELLQYLANRDVKVFCVSVDQQMNGGHEYTQLLDSVGDLHSIIQELKMSRKLKLCKEIYEIFMDRLETIGKEYPARATEVIEAERHEKAVRNASMAVAAASFLVTIPLGGWGIWAGCAVRCAAAGTALGVGVMASTVTPATNEGEMQGDQDTLGGHSCLGAGRFGAIGAQEANKRVIFNRTAATIREGKAYEDTLLDADDAPVYIGDYMGDVPHGQGRLFWKSTNFEAFIGRFKNGRPREGLFINEKGFCVARAEVSADGAVSISGVQPDEDVSVLAASAAPGEPAVSLVTLEDFLKPSDGYKALVVMVVKLEDGMVAG
;
A
#
# COMPACT_ATOMS: atom_id res chain seq x y z
N MET A 1 17.30 43.15 2.33
CA MET A 1 17.12 41.78 2.87
C MET A 1 16.00 40.97 2.19
N VAL A 2 14.98 41.58 1.56
CA VAL A 2 13.89 40.82 0.90
C VAL A 2 14.28 40.25 -0.49
N THR A 3 15.27 40.83 -1.17
CA THR A 3 15.73 40.39 -2.50
C THR A 3 16.52 39.06 -2.47
N GLY A 4 17.31 38.80 -1.43
CA GLY A 4 18.06 37.54 -1.30
C GLY A 4 17.18 36.30 -1.10
N ARG A 5 15.99 36.46 -0.48
CA ARG A 5 15.10 35.32 -0.21
C ARG A 5 14.47 34.75 -1.48
N LYS A 6 14.18 35.60 -2.48
CA LYS A 6 13.64 35.14 -3.77
C LYS A 6 14.70 34.40 -4.60
N GLU A 7 15.95 34.84 -4.52
CA GLU A 7 17.06 34.21 -5.23
C GLU A 7 17.40 32.84 -4.62
N VAL A 8 17.37 32.71 -3.29
CA VAL A 8 17.54 31.43 -2.59
C VAL A 8 16.40 30.46 -2.91
N ILE A 9 15.14 30.91 -2.90
CA ILE A 9 13.99 30.05 -3.24
C ILE A 9 14.04 29.62 -4.72
N SER A 10 14.42 30.52 -5.63
CA SER A 10 14.60 30.17 -7.05
C SER A 10 15.69 29.12 -7.22
N ARG A 11 16.82 29.26 -6.50
CA ARG A 11 17.95 28.33 -6.61
C ARG A 11 17.64 26.96 -6.02
N ILE A 12 16.89 26.90 -4.91
CA ILE A 12 16.39 25.64 -4.35
C ILE A 12 15.44 24.95 -5.34
N LYS A 13 14.58 25.72 -6.03
CA LYS A 13 13.66 25.16 -7.02
C LYS A 13 14.40 24.58 -8.23
N THR A 14 15.40 25.29 -8.76
CA THR A 14 16.24 24.81 -9.86
C THR A 14 17.04 23.57 -9.47
N LEU A 15 17.62 23.54 -8.27
CA LEU A 15 18.37 22.37 -7.78
C LEU A 15 17.48 21.14 -7.55
N ASN A 16 16.22 21.34 -7.15
CA ASN A 16 15.25 20.24 -7.03
C ASN A 16 14.80 19.72 -8.40
N GLU A 17 14.62 20.60 -9.40
CA GLU A 17 14.29 20.21 -10.78
C GLU A 17 15.46 19.49 -11.46
N GLU A 18 16.71 19.92 -11.22
CA GLU A 18 17.92 19.23 -11.70
C GLU A 18 18.08 17.85 -11.03
N ARG A 19 17.83 17.73 -9.71
CA ARG A 19 17.84 16.43 -9.02
C ARG A 19 16.77 15.47 -9.54
N LEU A 20 15.56 15.94 -9.81
CA LEU A 20 14.49 15.09 -10.36
C LEU A 20 14.81 14.55 -11.76
N LEU A 21 15.55 15.32 -12.57
CA LEU A 21 16.00 14.90 -13.90
C LEU A 21 17.17 13.91 -13.86
N ASP A 22 18.10 14.09 -12.92
CA ASP A 22 19.21 13.16 -12.71
C ASP A 22 18.73 11.84 -12.07
N ASP A 23 17.83 11.91 -11.08
CA ASP A 23 17.20 10.72 -10.49
C ASP A 23 16.44 9.90 -11.54
N GLY A 24 15.78 10.56 -12.50
CA GLY A 24 15.08 9.90 -13.61
C GLY A 24 15.99 9.15 -14.60
N ARG A 25 17.24 9.60 -14.78
CA ARG A 25 18.24 8.89 -15.59
C ARG A 25 18.90 7.76 -14.81
N GLU A 26 19.23 8.00 -13.54
CA GLU A 26 19.83 6.98 -12.68
C GLU A 26 18.85 5.83 -12.37
N LEU A 27 17.56 6.09 -12.25
CA LEU A 27 16.50 5.08 -12.08
C LEU A 27 16.35 4.15 -13.29
N ARG A 28 16.67 4.62 -14.51
CA ARG A 28 16.63 3.79 -15.73
C ARG A 28 17.84 2.87 -15.84
N GLU A 29 19.01 3.28 -15.35
CA GLU A 29 20.22 2.42 -15.33
C GLU A 29 20.28 1.50 -14.10
N LYS A 30 19.76 1.93 -12.93
CA LYS A 30 19.67 1.08 -11.72
C LYS A 30 18.60 -0.01 -11.81
N LYS A 31 17.59 0.11 -12.68
CA LYS A 31 16.57 -0.95 -12.88
C LYS A 31 17.13 -2.26 -13.46
N GLN A 32 18.35 -2.26 -14.03
CA GLN A 32 18.99 -3.46 -14.57
C GLN A 32 20.04 -4.09 -13.63
N GLY A 33 20.31 -3.45 -12.49
CA GLY A 33 21.30 -3.91 -11.51
C GLY A 33 20.93 -3.62 -10.06
N SER A 34 19.64 -3.39 -9.78
CA SER A 34 19.12 -3.28 -8.41
C SER A 34 19.31 -4.63 -7.74
N ARG A 35 20.47 -4.80 -7.09
CA ARG A 35 20.58 -5.73 -5.98
C ARG A 35 19.48 -5.31 -5.02
N ASN A 36 18.39 -6.09 -5.01
CA ASN A 36 17.33 -6.02 -4.02
C ASN A 36 17.97 -5.67 -2.69
N VAL A 37 17.59 -4.51 -2.14
CA VAL A 37 18.11 -4.05 -0.86
C VAL A 37 17.99 -5.24 0.08
N VAL A 38 19.17 -5.67 0.49
CA VAL A 38 19.48 -6.88 1.22
C VAL A 38 18.46 -7.07 2.32
N ASP A 39 17.82 -8.24 2.31
CA ASP A 39 17.04 -8.85 3.39
C ASP A 39 17.30 -8.15 4.73
N LEU A 40 16.49 -7.12 5.01
CA LEU A 40 16.66 -6.26 6.15
C LEU A 40 16.18 -7.05 7.35
N ARG A 41 17.10 -7.84 7.89
CA ARG A 41 16.86 -8.65 9.06
C ARG A 41 16.82 -7.75 10.28
N ILE A 42 15.67 -7.11 10.47
CA ILE A 42 15.36 -6.38 11.69
C ILE A 42 15.33 -7.41 12.82
N SER A 43 16.41 -7.47 13.58
CA SER A 43 16.54 -8.38 14.72
C SER A 43 15.65 -7.90 15.87
N CYS A 44 14.37 -8.22 15.79
CA CYS A 44 13.47 -8.07 16.92
C CYS A 44 13.78 -9.16 17.95
N ARG A 45 14.27 -8.79 19.14
CA ARG A 45 14.39 -9.72 20.26
C ARG A 45 13.23 -9.51 21.24
N PRO A 46 12.49 -10.57 21.62
CA PRO A 46 11.56 -10.50 22.74
C PRO A 46 12.31 -10.03 23.98
N GLN A 47 11.77 -9.04 24.68
CA GLN A 47 12.38 -8.51 25.90
C GLN A 47 11.84 -9.27 27.10
N SER A 48 12.48 -10.40 27.43
CA SER A 48 12.08 -11.24 28.58
C SER A 48 12.00 -10.43 29.88
N ARG A 49 12.89 -9.46 30.07
CA ARG A 49 12.87 -8.57 31.25
C ARG A 49 11.56 -7.80 31.41
N LEU A 50 10.97 -7.30 30.33
CA LEU A 50 9.70 -6.57 30.41
C LEU A 50 8.53 -7.50 30.73
N HIS A 51 8.60 -8.74 30.24
CA HIS A 51 7.66 -9.80 30.58
C HIS A 51 7.80 -10.22 32.05
N ASP A 52 9.02 -10.39 32.55
CA ASP A 52 9.30 -10.75 33.94
C ASP A 52 8.85 -9.66 34.92
N LEU A 53 8.85 -8.40 34.48
CA LEU A 53 8.32 -7.26 35.22
C LEU A 53 6.78 -7.13 35.12
N GLY A 54 6.10 -7.97 34.33
CA GLY A 54 4.66 -7.91 34.11
C GLY A 54 4.19 -6.71 33.29
N ILE A 55 5.09 -6.03 32.58
CA ILE A 55 4.78 -4.86 31.74
C ILE A 55 4.16 -5.30 30.41
N CYS A 56 4.58 -6.46 29.89
CA CYS A 56 4.05 -7.01 28.64
C CYS A 56 3.92 -8.53 28.69
N ASP A 57 3.13 -9.07 27.77
CA ASP A 57 2.89 -10.50 27.60
C ASP A 57 3.98 -11.23 26.78
N GLY A 58 5.15 -10.61 26.60
CA GLY A 58 6.25 -11.15 25.78
C GLY A 58 6.05 -11.00 24.27
N SER A 59 4.91 -10.47 23.81
CA SER A 59 4.68 -10.16 22.40
C SER A 59 5.28 -8.82 21.97
N LEU A 60 5.78 -8.02 22.93
CA LEU A 60 6.42 -6.74 22.67
C LEU A 60 7.76 -6.90 21.92
N ARG A 61 7.84 -6.26 20.76
CA ARG A 61 9.04 -6.16 19.92
C ARG A 61 9.49 -4.72 19.84
N LEU A 62 10.71 -4.48 20.33
CA LEU A 62 11.36 -3.20 20.16
C LEU A 62 12.23 -3.26 18.91
N VAL A 63 12.07 -2.27 18.05
CA VAL A 63 12.91 -2.03 16.89
C VAL A 63 13.66 -0.73 17.14
N ASP A 64 14.95 -0.86 17.41
CA ASP A 64 15.84 0.29 17.52
C ASP A 64 16.23 0.76 16.12
N MET A 65 16.12 2.07 15.89
CA MET A 65 16.39 2.68 14.59
C MET A 65 17.46 3.75 14.72
N PRO A 66 18.39 3.80 13.74
CA PRO A 66 19.39 4.85 13.69
C PRO A 66 18.72 6.22 13.66
N GLY A 67 19.45 7.22 14.13
CA GLY A 67 18.88 8.53 14.34
C GLY A 67 18.51 9.28 13.07
N GLN A 68 17.73 10.36 13.22
CA GLN A 68 17.30 11.19 12.09
C GLN A 68 18.47 11.75 11.28
N ASP A 69 19.63 11.97 11.92
CA ASP A 69 20.85 12.44 11.26
C ASP A 69 21.39 11.45 10.21
N GLU A 70 21.00 10.18 10.28
CA GLU A 70 21.33 9.17 9.26
C GLU A 70 20.28 9.09 8.13
N THR A 71 19.24 9.93 8.14
CA THR A 71 18.15 9.86 7.14
C THR A 71 18.52 10.35 5.75
N ASP A 72 19.70 10.95 5.59
CA ASP A 72 20.29 11.20 4.28
C ASP A 72 20.75 9.90 3.60
N ASN A 73 20.92 8.81 4.36
CA ASN A 73 21.14 7.49 3.79
C ASN A 73 19.82 6.95 3.21
N PRO A 74 19.74 6.69 1.89
CA PRO A 74 18.50 6.24 1.25
C PRO A 74 17.99 4.91 1.81
N VAL A 75 18.89 4.02 2.26
CA VAL A 75 18.53 2.73 2.86
C VAL A 75 17.86 2.96 4.20
N VAL A 76 18.44 3.80 5.06
CA VAL A 76 17.87 4.13 6.38
C VAL A 76 16.51 4.80 6.22
N LYS A 77 16.40 5.73 5.26
CA LYS A 77 15.13 6.39 4.94
C LYS A 77 14.07 5.40 4.51
N GLU A 78 14.41 4.46 3.61
CA GLU A 78 13.48 3.43 3.20
C GLU A 78 13.07 2.57 4.40
N CYS A 79 14.02 2.04 5.19
CA CYS A 79 13.73 1.28 6.41
C CYS A 79 12.79 2.01 7.35
N PHE A 80 13.04 3.31 7.53
CA PHE A 80 12.27 4.18 8.40
C PHE A 80 10.83 4.32 7.90
N ASP A 81 10.64 4.56 6.60
CA ASP A 81 9.31 4.63 5.98
C ASP A 81 8.58 3.29 6.08
N GLN A 82 9.29 2.17 5.84
CA GLN A 82 8.73 0.84 6.02
C GLN A 82 8.31 0.57 7.47
N LEU A 83 9.15 0.91 8.45
CA LEU A 83 8.85 0.68 9.86
C LEU A 83 7.74 1.58 10.39
N LEU A 84 7.71 2.85 9.99
CA LEU A 84 6.60 3.73 10.34
C LEU A 84 5.26 3.19 9.83
N SER A 85 5.25 2.61 8.63
CA SER A 85 4.04 1.98 8.07
C SER A 85 3.59 0.72 8.85
N MET A 86 4.49 0.10 9.63
CA MET A 86 4.24 -1.15 10.36
C MET A 86 4.26 -1.02 11.89
N CYS A 87 4.66 0.12 12.43
CA CYS A 87 4.69 0.33 13.86
C CYS A 87 3.27 0.57 14.39
N HIS A 88 3.06 0.18 15.65
CA HIS A 88 1.80 0.45 16.35
C HIS A 88 1.99 1.58 17.37
N GLY A 89 3.19 1.71 17.92
CA GLY A 89 3.61 2.85 18.72
C GLY A 89 5.03 3.27 18.38
N LEU A 90 5.35 4.52 18.71
CA LEU A 90 6.62 5.16 18.41
C LEU A 90 7.13 5.87 19.66
N ILE A 91 8.36 5.56 20.05
CA ILE A 91 9.09 6.22 21.13
C ILE A 91 10.23 7.01 20.50
N CYS A 92 10.12 8.33 20.51
CA CYS A 92 11.15 9.23 20.00
C CYS A 92 12.07 9.65 21.15
N LEU A 93 13.32 9.19 21.13
CA LEU A 93 14.36 9.65 22.04
C LEU A 93 14.95 10.95 21.50
N VAL A 94 14.74 12.04 22.24
CA VAL A 94 15.23 13.37 21.88
C VAL A 94 16.33 13.74 22.86
N LYS A 95 17.54 14.07 22.39
CA LYS A 95 18.56 14.64 23.28
C LYS A 95 18.06 15.99 23.82
N HIS A 96 18.33 16.32 25.09
CA HIS A 96 17.88 17.57 25.69
C HIS A 96 18.28 18.83 24.89
N SER A 97 19.44 18.81 24.22
CA SER A 97 19.90 19.91 23.35
C SER A 97 19.15 19.99 22.02
N ALA A 98 18.56 18.88 21.55
CA ALA A 98 17.90 18.74 20.26
C ALA A 98 16.40 19.04 20.29
N VAL A 99 15.84 19.41 21.46
CA VAL A 99 14.41 19.76 21.62
C VAL A 99 13.98 20.91 20.68
N ARG A 100 14.91 21.78 20.29
CA ARG A 100 14.69 22.90 19.36
C ARG A 100 15.29 22.68 17.97
N SER A 101 15.76 21.47 17.67
CA SER A 101 16.43 21.17 16.41
C SER A 101 15.47 21.20 15.23
N ASP A 102 15.97 21.60 14.06
CA ASP A 102 15.24 21.44 12.79
C ASP A 102 15.04 19.96 12.45
N SER A 103 15.92 19.06 12.94
CA SER A 103 15.80 17.61 12.76
C SER A 103 14.51 17.06 13.38
N LEU A 104 14.11 17.56 14.55
CA LEU A 104 12.82 17.20 15.16
C LEU A 104 11.64 17.66 14.30
N ALA A 105 11.73 18.83 13.65
CA ALA A 105 10.71 19.32 12.71
C ALA A 105 10.48 18.33 11.58
N VAL A 106 11.57 17.94 10.93
CA VAL A 106 11.55 17.03 9.77
C VAL A 106 11.02 15.66 10.17
N LEU A 107 11.42 15.17 11.35
CA LEU A 107 10.89 13.91 11.90
C LEU A 107 9.36 14.00 12.08
N MET A 108 8.87 15.09 12.66
CA MET A 108 7.45 15.31 12.91
C MET A 108 6.62 15.36 11.64
N ASP A 109 7.09 16.09 10.63
CA ASP A 109 6.44 16.14 9.32
C ASP A 109 6.41 14.76 8.66
N ARG A 110 7.51 14.00 8.77
CA ARG A 110 7.58 12.63 8.22
C ARG A 110 6.61 11.69 8.94
N ILE A 111 6.53 11.72 10.26
CA ILE A 111 5.55 10.92 11.02
C ILE A 111 4.13 11.33 10.63
N ALA A 112 3.87 12.63 10.45
CA ALA A 112 2.55 13.15 10.10
C ALA A 112 2.08 12.72 8.71
N VAL A 113 3.01 12.44 7.79
CA VAL A 113 2.72 11.93 6.45
C VAL A 113 2.66 10.40 6.43
N GLN A 114 3.66 9.72 7.01
CA GLN A 114 3.86 8.27 6.86
C GLN A 114 3.08 7.44 7.89
N ALA A 115 2.90 7.96 9.11
CA ALA A 115 2.17 7.27 10.17
C ALA A 115 1.16 8.18 10.88
N PRO A 116 0.19 8.81 10.18
CA PRO A 116 -0.72 9.74 10.84
C PRO A 116 -1.62 9.09 11.91
N HIS A 117 -1.74 7.75 11.93
CA HIS A 117 -2.49 7.01 12.97
C HIS A 117 -1.86 7.10 14.37
N LEU A 118 -0.55 7.40 14.44
CA LEU A 118 0.15 7.64 15.69
C LEU A 118 -0.27 8.95 16.37
N PHE A 119 -0.79 9.92 15.60
CA PHE A 119 -1.31 11.17 16.16
C PHE A 119 -2.78 11.10 16.56
N THR A 120 -3.54 10.19 15.95
CA THR A 120 -4.98 10.05 16.24
C THR A 120 -5.26 9.17 17.43
N THR A 121 -4.30 8.32 17.83
CA THR A 121 -4.51 7.35 18.90
C THR A 121 -3.75 7.77 20.16
N PRO A 122 -4.45 8.10 21.26
CA PRO A 122 -3.82 8.51 22.52
C PRO A 122 -2.74 7.54 22.98
N GLY A 123 -1.57 8.07 23.33
CA GLY A 123 -0.45 7.28 23.86
C GLY A 123 0.34 6.48 22.82
N ALA A 124 -0.06 6.45 21.54
CA ALA A 124 0.70 5.79 20.48
C ALA A 124 2.05 6.43 20.20
N LEU A 125 2.16 7.74 20.44
CA LEU A 125 3.37 8.52 20.24
C LEU A 125 3.88 9.06 21.58
N THR A 126 5.10 8.67 21.92
CA THR A 126 5.79 9.08 23.15
C THR A 126 7.12 9.74 22.80
N PHE A 127 7.38 10.91 23.37
CA PHE A 127 8.68 11.57 23.31
C PHE A 127 9.41 11.42 24.64
N VAL A 128 10.70 11.18 24.55
CA VAL A 128 11.56 10.96 25.71
C VAL A 128 12.75 11.87 25.57
N ILE A 129 12.79 12.93 26.38
CA ILE A 129 13.93 13.81 26.51
C ILE A 129 15.00 13.06 27.31
N SER A 130 16.08 12.68 26.65
CA SER A 130 17.17 11.86 27.18
C SER A 130 18.33 12.71 27.69
N GLN A 131 19.20 12.09 28.51
CA GLN A 131 20.42 12.71 29.08
C GLN A 131 20.13 13.98 29.89
N VAL A 132 19.02 13.99 30.64
CA VAL A 132 18.60 15.15 31.45
C VAL A 132 19.47 15.37 32.69
N ASP A 133 20.26 14.37 33.08
CA ASP A 133 21.27 14.43 34.13
C ASP A 133 22.41 15.38 33.76
N LEU A 134 22.77 15.50 32.47
CA LEU A 134 23.81 16.42 32.00
C LEU A 134 23.42 17.89 32.16
N VAL A 135 22.13 18.21 32.07
CA VAL A 135 21.60 19.58 32.23
C VAL A 135 21.92 20.15 33.63
N ARG A 136 22.14 19.27 34.63
CA ARG A 136 22.44 19.68 36.00
C ARG A 136 23.91 20.02 36.24
N GLN A 137 24.82 19.58 35.36
CA GLN A 137 26.27 19.69 35.60
C GLN A 137 26.85 21.06 35.22
N ASP A 138 26.16 21.85 34.40
CA ASP A 138 26.67 23.14 33.91
C ASP A 138 26.53 24.31 34.92
N ASP A 139 25.88 24.07 36.07
CA ASP A 139 25.68 25.08 37.12
C ASP A 139 26.68 24.88 38.30
N SER A 140 27.78 25.65 38.24
CA SER A 140 28.90 25.81 39.21
C SER A 140 28.62 25.51 40.70
N GLU A 141 29.62 24.97 41.40
CA GLU A 141 29.53 24.13 42.62
C GLU A 141 29.03 24.75 43.95
N ASP A 142 28.78 26.06 44.09
CA ASP A 142 28.87 26.67 45.43
C ASP A 142 27.64 26.65 46.38
N GLU A 143 26.44 26.16 46.03
CA GLU A 143 25.30 26.10 47.00
C GLU A 143 24.38 24.88 46.80
N LEU A 144 24.22 24.04 47.84
CA LEU A 144 23.61 22.69 47.74
C LEU A 144 22.07 22.59 47.77
N PRO A 145 21.30 23.32 48.62
CA PRO A 145 19.85 23.06 48.73
C PRO A 145 18.99 23.78 47.67
N ALA A 146 19.45 24.89 47.09
CA ALA A 146 18.71 25.63 46.06
C ALA A 146 18.76 24.99 44.65
N LYS A 147 19.65 24.01 44.44
CA LYS A 147 19.90 23.40 43.12
C LYS A 147 18.82 22.42 42.66
N VAL A 148 18.24 21.65 43.58
CA VAL A 148 17.23 20.63 43.23
C VAL A 148 16.00 21.29 42.59
N ALA A 149 15.52 22.39 43.18
CA ALA A 149 14.39 23.15 42.65
C ALA A 149 14.70 23.82 41.30
N LYS A 150 15.96 24.20 41.04
CA LYS A 150 16.37 24.79 39.76
C LYS A 150 16.37 23.75 38.63
N GLY A 151 16.89 22.55 38.90
CA GLY A 151 16.91 21.46 37.92
C GLY A 151 15.51 21.06 37.45
N ASP A 152 14.58 20.85 38.39
CA ASP A 152 13.21 20.43 38.04
C ASP A 152 12.46 21.51 37.23
N ARG A 153 12.77 22.78 37.46
CA ARG A 153 12.23 23.89 36.66
C ARG A 153 12.72 23.85 35.21
N ILE A 154 14.01 23.57 34.98
CA ILE A 154 14.57 23.45 33.63
C ILE A 154 13.91 22.29 32.88
N LEU A 155 13.71 21.14 33.54
CA LEU A 155 13.04 19.99 32.93
C LEU A 155 11.57 20.29 32.57
N LEU A 156 10.87 21.04 33.42
CA LEU A 156 9.50 21.47 33.16
C LEU A 156 9.44 22.42 31.95
N ASP A 157 10.42 23.33 31.83
CA ASP A 157 10.50 24.27 30.71
C ASP A 157 10.84 23.54 29.39
N LEU A 158 11.75 22.56 29.39
CA LEU A 158 12.04 21.70 28.23
C LEU A 158 10.79 20.91 27.79
N LYS A 159 10.07 20.32 28.74
CA LYS A 159 8.82 19.59 28.47
C LYS A 159 7.75 20.51 27.88
N ARG A 160 7.58 21.71 28.43
CA ARG A 160 6.64 22.72 27.93
C ARG A 160 6.99 23.15 26.51
N GLU A 161 8.27 23.36 26.23
CA GLU A 161 8.73 23.75 24.91
C GLU A 161 8.49 22.65 23.88
N LEU A 162 8.83 21.41 24.20
CA LEU A 162 8.54 20.28 23.32
C LEU A 162 7.03 20.14 23.09
N LEU A 163 6.19 20.25 24.12
CA LEU A 163 4.73 20.21 23.97
C LEU A 163 4.17 21.36 23.11
N GLN A 164 4.72 22.57 23.28
CA GLN A 164 4.38 23.72 22.44
C GLN A 164 4.76 23.46 20.99
N TYR A 165 5.93 22.87 20.76
CA TYR A 165 6.40 22.47 19.43
C TYR A 165 5.48 21.43 18.77
N LEU A 166 5.03 20.46 19.57
CA LEU A 166 4.08 19.42 19.18
C LEU A 166 2.63 19.95 19.05
N ALA A 167 2.43 21.28 19.12
CA ALA A 167 1.15 21.96 19.00
C ALA A 167 0.06 21.41 19.95
N ASN A 168 0.46 21.00 21.17
CA ASN A 168 -0.43 20.40 22.17
C ASN A 168 -1.22 19.19 21.64
N ARG A 169 -0.65 18.41 20.72
CA ARG A 169 -1.19 17.08 20.37
C ARG A 169 -1.19 16.17 21.60
N ASP A 170 -2.05 15.16 21.58
CA ASP A 170 -2.15 14.17 22.66
C ASP A 170 -0.97 13.18 22.63
N VAL A 171 0.19 13.69 23.05
CA VAL A 171 1.48 12.98 23.06
C VAL A 171 2.04 12.97 24.47
N LYS A 172 2.60 11.82 24.87
CA LYS A 172 3.26 11.70 26.16
C LYS A 172 4.70 12.19 26.04
N VAL A 173 5.14 13.01 26.99
CA VAL A 173 6.52 13.51 27.04
C VAL A 173 7.12 13.17 28.40
N PHE A 174 8.27 12.50 28.38
CA PHE A 174 9.02 12.13 29.59
C PHE A 174 10.42 12.72 29.57
N CYS A 175 10.94 13.11 30.73
CA CYS A 175 12.32 13.52 30.92
C CYS A 175 13.06 12.40 31.64
N VAL A 176 13.93 11.65 30.95
CA VAL A 176 14.61 10.48 31.52
C VAL A 176 16.13 10.60 31.45
N SER A 177 16.78 9.97 32.43
CA SER A 177 18.22 9.79 32.49
C SER A 177 18.51 8.32 32.77
N VAL A 178 19.59 7.80 32.23
CA VAL A 178 20.07 6.44 32.53
C VAL A 178 21.52 6.58 32.92
N ASP A 179 21.85 6.14 34.13
CA ASP A 179 23.23 6.20 34.61
C ASP A 179 24.12 5.14 33.94
N GLN A 180 25.42 5.17 34.22
CA GLN A 180 26.37 4.19 33.70
C GLN A 180 26.08 2.74 34.17
N GLN A 181 25.28 2.57 35.23
CA GLN A 181 24.86 1.28 35.76
C GLN A 181 23.51 0.81 35.19
N MET A 182 22.96 1.54 34.19
CA MET A 182 21.64 1.29 33.61
C MET A 182 20.47 1.46 34.60
N ASN A 183 20.68 2.20 35.69
CA ASN A 183 19.59 2.61 36.56
C ASN A 183 18.90 3.83 35.93
N GLY A 184 17.61 3.70 35.68
CA GLY A 184 16.79 4.82 35.23
C GLY A 184 16.56 5.82 36.35
N GLY A 185 16.94 7.07 36.10
CA GLY A 185 16.55 8.24 36.90
C GLY A 185 15.53 9.10 36.15
N HIS A 186 14.84 9.99 36.87
CA HIS A 186 13.84 10.95 36.36
C HIS A 186 12.72 10.34 35.49
N GLU A 187 11.49 10.29 35.99
CA GLU A 187 10.31 9.78 35.27
C GLU A 187 10.45 8.39 34.59
N TYR A 188 11.55 7.65 34.78
CA TYR A 188 11.83 6.39 34.09
C TYR A 188 10.77 5.32 34.38
N THR A 189 10.31 5.23 35.64
CA THR A 189 9.19 4.36 36.00
C THR A 189 7.91 4.74 35.25
N GLN A 190 7.63 6.04 35.09
CA GLN A 190 6.45 6.51 34.34
C GLN A 190 6.56 6.19 32.85
N LEU A 191 7.77 6.22 32.28
CA LEU A 191 8.02 5.76 30.92
C LEU A 191 7.71 4.26 30.79
N LEU A 192 8.15 3.43 31.75
CA LEU A 192 7.83 2.00 31.76
C LEU A 192 6.32 1.73 31.89
N ASP A 193 5.65 2.46 32.77
CA ASP A 193 4.19 2.39 32.91
C ASP A 193 3.49 2.77 31.59
N SER A 194 3.99 3.81 30.92
CA SER A 194 3.47 4.23 29.62
C SER A 194 3.69 3.19 28.51
N VAL A 195 4.75 2.39 28.58
CA VAL A 195 4.96 1.25 27.67
C VAL A 195 3.94 0.15 27.96
N GLY A 196 3.61 -0.09 29.23
CA GLY A 196 2.52 -0.98 29.65
C GLY A 196 1.15 -0.49 29.15
N ASP A 197 0.86 0.80 29.30
CA ASP A 197 -0.36 1.43 28.76
C ASP A 197 -0.46 1.22 27.24
N LEU A 198 0.62 1.49 26.51
CA LEU A 198 0.70 1.32 25.06
C LEU A 198 0.43 -0.14 24.66
N HIS A 199 0.99 -1.09 25.41
CA HIS A 199 0.74 -2.51 25.21
C HIS A 199 -0.73 -2.86 25.42
N SER A 200 -1.37 -2.29 26.45
CA SER A 200 -2.78 -2.55 26.75
C SER A 200 -3.75 -2.12 25.63
N ILE A 201 -3.41 -1.08 24.86
CA ILE A 201 -4.22 -0.54 23.74
C ILE A 201 -3.78 -1.07 22.36
N ILE A 202 -2.89 -2.06 22.31
CA ILE A 202 -2.31 -2.54 21.05
C ILE A 202 -3.34 -3.00 20.02
N GLN A 203 -4.39 -3.68 20.45
CA GLN A 203 -5.40 -4.21 19.53
C GLN A 203 -6.15 -3.07 18.85
N GLU A 204 -6.45 -2.01 19.59
CA GLU A 204 -7.06 -0.80 19.05
C GLU A 204 -6.13 -0.13 18.03
N LEU A 205 -4.83 -0.03 18.34
CA LEU A 205 -3.83 0.53 17.43
C LEU A 205 -3.70 -0.28 16.13
N LYS A 206 -3.70 -1.61 16.22
CA LYS A 206 -3.69 -2.52 15.08
C LYS A 206 -4.91 -2.29 14.19
N MET A 207 -6.09 -2.23 14.78
CA MET A 207 -7.35 -2.03 14.06
C MET A 207 -7.43 -0.64 13.44
N SER A 208 -7.04 0.41 14.17
CA SER A 208 -7.00 1.78 13.67
C SER A 208 -6.10 1.90 12.43
N ARG A 209 -4.89 1.32 12.48
CA ARG A 209 -3.97 1.28 11.34
C ARG A 209 -4.54 0.50 10.15
N LYS A 210 -5.01 -0.72 10.38
CA LYS A 210 -5.62 -1.56 9.33
C LYS A 210 -6.76 -0.83 8.63
N LEU A 211 -7.63 -0.20 9.40
CA LEU A 211 -8.80 0.53 8.91
C LEU A 211 -8.38 1.68 7.99
N LYS A 212 -7.38 2.43 8.44
CA LYS A 212 -6.83 3.55 7.68
C LYS A 212 -6.19 3.11 6.36
N LEU A 213 -5.33 2.10 6.40
CA LEU A 213 -4.71 1.56 5.19
C LEU A 213 -5.78 1.05 4.22
N CYS A 214 -6.82 0.38 4.70
CA CYS A 214 -7.93 -0.04 3.83
C CYS A 214 -8.68 1.15 3.21
N LYS A 215 -8.88 2.24 3.96
CA LYS A 215 -9.49 3.47 3.44
C LYS A 215 -8.65 4.11 2.35
N GLU A 216 -7.34 4.25 2.56
CA GLU A 216 -6.42 4.81 1.56
C GLU A 216 -6.42 3.97 0.28
N ILE A 217 -6.32 2.64 0.39
CA ILE A 217 -6.41 1.74 -0.76
C ILE A 217 -7.77 1.90 -1.45
N TYR A 218 -8.86 1.88 -0.70
CA TYR A 218 -10.21 2.06 -1.25
C TYR A 218 -10.36 3.39 -2.01
N GLU A 219 -9.92 4.51 -1.44
CA GLU A 219 -10.00 5.83 -2.05
C GLU A 219 -9.19 5.90 -3.36
N ILE A 220 -7.95 5.40 -3.37
CA ILE A 220 -7.11 5.34 -4.58
C ILE A 220 -7.82 4.57 -5.71
N PHE A 221 -8.42 3.43 -5.40
CA PHE A 221 -9.08 2.62 -6.42
C PHE A 221 -10.43 3.16 -6.84
N MET A 222 -11.17 3.81 -5.95
CA MET A 222 -12.41 4.47 -6.32
C MET A 222 -12.15 5.63 -7.28
N ASP A 223 -11.14 6.46 -7.02
CA ASP A 223 -10.73 7.53 -7.93
C ASP A 223 -10.30 6.97 -9.30
N ARG A 224 -9.55 5.86 -9.31
CA ARG A 224 -9.13 5.19 -10.55
C ARG A 224 -10.31 4.60 -11.33
N LEU A 225 -11.25 3.94 -10.66
CA LEU A 225 -12.46 3.38 -11.29
C LEU A 225 -13.37 4.49 -11.84
N GLU A 226 -13.49 5.61 -11.12
CA GLU A 226 -14.27 6.77 -11.57
C GLU A 226 -13.61 7.46 -12.78
N THR A 227 -12.27 7.52 -12.82
CA THR A 227 -11.50 8.11 -13.93
C THR A 227 -11.63 7.34 -15.23
N ILE A 228 -11.65 6.00 -15.18
CA ILE A 228 -11.86 5.16 -16.37
C ILE A 228 -13.28 5.30 -16.91
N GLY A 229 -14.22 5.74 -16.07
CA GLY A 229 -15.58 6.07 -16.49
C GLY A 229 -16.42 4.83 -16.81
N LYS A 230 -17.50 5.06 -17.56
CA LYS A 230 -18.49 4.03 -17.94
C LYS A 230 -18.13 3.34 -19.24
N GLU A 231 -16.86 2.99 -19.39
CA GLU A 231 -16.40 2.24 -20.54
C GLU A 231 -16.68 0.75 -20.31
N TYR A 232 -17.07 0.06 -21.39
CA TYR A 232 -17.16 -1.40 -21.32
C TYR A 232 -15.74 -1.97 -21.16
N PRO A 233 -15.59 -3.09 -20.42
CA PRO A 233 -14.32 -3.77 -20.33
C PRO A 233 -13.84 -4.25 -21.72
N ALA A 234 -12.54 -4.54 -21.84
CA ALA A 234 -11.84 -4.59 -23.13
C ALA A 234 -12.52 -5.54 -24.14
N ARG A 235 -12.84 -6.78 -23.72
CA ARG A 235 -13.41 -7.79 -24.62
C ARG A 235 -14.88 -7.50 -24.92
N ALA A 236 -15.63 -6.98 -23.94
CA ALA A 236 -17.00 -6.52 -24.16
C ALA A 236 -17.08 -5.39 -25.19
N THR A 237 -16.15 -4.42 -25.13
CA THR A 237 -16.04 -3.34 -26.12
C THR A 237 -15.81 -3.91 -27.51
N GLU A 238 -14.84 -4.82 -27.68
CA GLU A 238 -14.56 -5.48 -28.96
C GLU A 238 -15.81 -6.17 -29.55
N VAL A 239 -16.55 -6.94 -28.73
CA VAL A 239 -17.76 -7.64 -29.20
C VAL A 239 -18.89 -6.68 -29.55
N ILE A 240 -19.07 -5.60 -28.80
CA ILE A 240 -20.08 -4.57 -29.09
C ILE A 240 -19.74 -3.83 -30.38
N GLU A 241 -18.48 -3.48 -30.58
CA GLU A 241 -18.00 -2.81 -31.79
C GLU A 241 -18.08 -3.73 -33.01
N ALA A 242 -17.71 -5.00 -32.89
CA ALA A 242 -17.85 -5.99 -33.96
C ALA A 242 -19.31 -6.14 -34.41
N GLU A 243 -20.27 -6.24 -33.48
CA GLU A 243 -21.69 -6.30 -33.82
C GLU A 243 -22.19 -4.98 -34.46
N ARG A 244 -21.68 -3.83 -33.99
CA ARG A 244 -22.00 -2.52 -34.58
C ARG A 244 -21.50 -2.44 -36.02
N HIS A 245 -20.30 -2.93 -36.27
CA HIS A 245 -19.71 -3.01 -37.60
C HIS A 245 -20.50 -3.98 -38.50
N GLU A 246 -20.87 -5.17 -38.00
CA GLU A 246 -21.71 -6.11 -38.75
C GLU A 246 -23.07 -5.49 -39.13
N LYS A 247 -23.72 -4.78 -38.20
CA LYS A 247 -24.96 -4.06 -38.49
C LYS A 247 -24.76 -2.94 -39.50
N ALA A 248 -23.65 -2.20 -39.42
CA ALA A 248 -23.32 -1.15 -40.39
C ALA A 248 -23.11 -1.74 -41.80
N VAL A 249 -22.34 -2.82 -41.92
CA VAL A 249 -22.12 -3.54 -43.18
C VAL A 249 -23.43 -4.12 -43.71
N ARG A 250 -24.27 -4.72 -42.85
CA ARG A 250 -25.58 -5.24 -43.25
C ARG A 250 -26.49 -4.13 -43.76
N ASN A 251 -26.57 -3.00 -43.05
CA ASN A 251 -27.38 -1.85 -43.47
C ASN A 251 -26.88 -1.24 -44.79
N ALA A 252 -25.56 -1.11 -44.95
CA ALA A 252 -24.95 -0.66 -46.19
C ALA A 252 -25.24 -1.63 -47.34
N SER A 253 -25.10 -2.95 -47.11
CA SER A 253 -25.38 -3.96 -48.12
C SER A 253 -26.85 -3.98 -48.56
N MET A 254 -27.80 -3.80 -47.62
CA MET A 254 -29.23 -3.65 -47.93
C MET A 254 -29.53 -2.36 -48.70
N ALA A 255 -28.89 -1.24 -48.35
CA ALA A 255 -29.05 0.02 -49.08
C ALA A 255 -28.52 -0.08 -50.52
N VAL A 256 -27.35 -0.71 -50.72
CA VAL A 256 -26.78 -0.98 -52.05
C VAL A 256 -27.69 -1.91 -52.85
N ALA A 257 -28.23 -2.97 -52.23
CA ALA A 257 -29.18 -3.86 -52.88
C ALA A 257 -30.45 -3.11 -53.32
N ALA A 258 -31.05 -2.30 -52.44
CA ALA A 258 -32.25 -1.51 -52.74
C ALA A 258 -32.00 -0.47 -53.86
N ALA A 259 -30.86 0.24 -53.81
CA ALA A 259 -30.48 1.18 -54.86
C ALA A 259 -30.27 0.47 -56.21
N SER A 260 -29.66 -0.72 -56.21
CA SER A 260 -29.48 -1.51 -57.42
C SER A 260 -30.82 -1.92 -58.04
N PHE A 261 -31.81 -2.28 -57.23
CA PHE A 261 -33.17 -2.58 -57.70
C PHE A 261 -33.84 -1.36 -58.34
N LEU A 262 -33.77 -0.19 -57.70
CA LEU A 262 -34.37 1.06 -58.22
C LEU A 262 -33.76 1.48 -59.57
N VAL A 263 -32.46 1.30 -59.76
CA VAL A 263 -31.79 1.63 -61.04
C VAL A 263 -32.16 0.64 -62.15
N THR A 264 -32.44 -0.63 -61.82
CA THR A 264 -32.81 -1.64 -62.84
C THR A 264 -34.25 -1.54 -63.36
N ILE A 265 -35.19 -0.95 -62.61
CA ILE A 265 -36.61 -0.90 -63.00
C ILE A 265 -36.88 -0.01 -64.24
N PRO A 266 -36.29 1.19 -64.39
CA PRO A 266 -36.55 2.06 -65.54
C PRO A 266 -35.89 1.62 -66.86
N LEU A 267 -34.92 0.69 -66.82
CA LEU A 267 -34.10 0.31 -67.99
C LEU A 267 -34.65 -0.87 -68.81
N GLY A 268 -35.96 -1.13 -68.72
CA GLY A 268 -36.77 -1.97 -69.62
C GLY A 268 -36.03 -3.03 -70.44
N GLY A 269 -35.94 -4.26 -69.92
CA GLY A 269 -35.64 -5.49 -70.70
C GLY A 269 -34.21 -5.65 -71.27
N TRP A 270 -33.48 -4.57 -71.52
CA TRP A 270 -32.15 -4.63 -72.17
C TRP A 270 -30.97 -4.57 -71.16
N GLY A 271 -31.25 -4.24 -69.88
CA GLY A 271 -30.24 -4.08 -68.83
C GLY A 271 -29.69 -5.36 -68.19
N ILE A 272 -30.18 -6.55 -68.56
CA ILE A 272 -29.77 -7.82 -67.94
C ILE A 272 -28.26 -8.10 -68.14
N TRP A 273 -27.68 -7.68 -69.26
CA TRP A 273 -26.26 -7.89 -69.55
C TRP A 273 -25.33 -6.86 -68.88
N ALA A 274 -25.77 -5.60 -68.73
CA ALA A 274 -24.97 -4.56 -68.05
C ALA A 274 -24.99 -4.72 -66.51
N GLY A 275 -26.07 -5.26 -65.95
CA GLY A 275 -26.21 -5.48 -64.49
C GLY A 275 -25.23 -6.50 -63.90
N CYS A 276 -24.78 -7.49 -64.68
CA CYS A 276 -23.79 -8.48 -64.20
C CYS A 276 -22.39 -7.88 -64.01
N ALA A 277 -21.99 -6.91 -64.84
CA ALA A 277 -20.66 -6.30 -64.74
C ALA A 277 -20.51 -5.42 -63.48
N VAL A 278 -21.55 -4.66 -63.12
CA VAL A 278 -21.55 -3.83 -61.91
C VAL A 278 -21.61 -4.69 -60.64
N ARG A 279 -22.32 -5.83 -60.66
CA ARG A 279 -22.31 -6.79 -59.53
C ARG A 279 -20.95 -7.46 -59.32
N CYS A 280 -20.18 -7.70 -60.39
CA CYS A 280 -18.81 -8.24 -60.27
C CYS A 280 -17.82 -7.18 -59.77
N ALA A 281 -17.97 -5.91 -60.16
CA ALA A 281 -17.09 -4.83 -59.69
C ALA A 281 -17.34 -4.45 -58.21
N ALA A 282 -18.59 -4.45 -57.75
CA ALA A 282 -18.94 -4.17 -56.36
C ALA A 282 -18.58 -5.31 -55.39
N ALA A 283 -18.55 -6.56 -55.86
CA ALA A 283 -18.05 -7.69 -55.07
C ALA A 283 -16.53 -7.63 -54.86
N GLY A 284 -15.78 -7.02 -55.78
CA GLY A 284 -14.32 -6.87 -55.68
C GLY A 284 -13.85 -5.83 -54.65
N THR A 285 -14.67 -4.82 -54.33
CA THR A 285 -14.29 -3.77 -53.36
C THR A 285 -14.70 -4.09 -51.91
N ALA A 286 -15.69 -4.96 -51.69
CA ALA A 286 -16.13 -5.35 -50.34
C ALA A 286 -15.21 -6.39 -49.65
N LEU A 287 -14.35 -7.08 -50.40
CA LEU A 287 -13.43 -8.12 -49.87
C LEU A 287 -12.02 -7.59 -49.53
N GLY A 288 -11.74 -6.31 -49.72
CA GLY A 288 -10.38 -5.74 -49.64
C GLY A 288 -9.92 -5.18 -48.27
N VAL A 289 -10.74 -5.22 -47.21
CA VAL A 289 -10.48 -4.45 -45.98
C VAL A 289 -10.29 -5.31 -44.71
N GLY A 290 -10.26 -6.63 -44.81
CA GLY A 290 -10.49 -7.49 -43.64
C GLY A 290 -9.38 -8.45 -43.20
N VAL A 291 -8.08 -8.12 -43.22
CA VAL A 291 -7.06 -8.95 -42.54
C VAL A 291 -5.88 -8.09 -42.04
N MET A 292 -6.00 -7.51 -40.85
CA MET A 292 -4.86 -7.10 -40.01
C MET A 292 -5.28 -7.14 -38.54
N ALA A 293 -4.94 -8.24 -37.84
CA ALA A 293 -4.95 -8.36 -36.38
C ALA A 293 -3.98 -9.52 -36.03
N SER A 294 -2.74 -9.18 -35.71
CA SER A 294 -2.20 -9.06 -34.34
C SER A 294 -1.63 -10.39 -33.80
N THR A 295 -0.37 -10.66 -34.16
CA THR A 295 0.49 -11.62 -33.45
C THR A 295 1.39 -10.83 -32.49
N VAL A 296 0.87 -10.54 -31.30
CA VAL A 296 1.69 -10.05 -30.18
C VAL A 296 2.07 -11.26 -29.34
N THR A 297 3.36 -11.56 -29.30
CA THR A 297 3.96 -12.57 -28.41
C THR A 297 4.36 -11.87 -27.11
N PRO A 298 3.84 -12.27 -25.94
CA PRO A 298 4.45 -11.87 -24.68
C PRO A 298 5.61 -12.81 -24.35
N ALA A 299 6.76 -12.21 -24.02
CA ALA A 299 7.90 -12.91 -23.46
C ALA A 299 7.54 -13.47 -22.07
N THR A 300 7.57 -14.80 -21.96
CA THR A 300 7.39 -15.53 -20.70
C THR A 300 8.71 -15.56 -19.95
N ASN A 301 8.87 -14.68 -18.95
CA ASN A 301 9.78 -14.91 -17.83
C ASN A 301 8.96 -15.54 -16.70
N GLU A 302 8.73 -16.85 -16.82
CA GLU A 302 8.14 -17.65 -15.74
C GLU A 302 9.22 -17.94 -14.71
N GLY A 303 9.37 -17.02 -13.75
CA GLY A 303 10.02 -17.30 -12.48
C GLY A 303 8.98 -17.94 -11.57
N GLU A 304 8.98 -19.27 -11.51
CA GLU A 304 8.24 -20.04 -10.51
C GLU A 304 8.74 -19.58 -9.13
N MET A 305 7.99 -18.71 -8.45
CA MET A 305 8.29 -18.26 -7.09
C MET A 305 8.05 -19.43 -6.14
N GLN A 306 9.05 -20.31 -6.05
CA GLN A 306 9.10 -21.36 -5.05
C GLN A 306 9.16 -20.69 -3.68
N GLY A 307 8.10 -20.89 -2.91
CA GLY A 307 7.79 -20.15 -1.70
C GLY A 307 8.83 -20.30 -0.60
N ASP A 308 9.81 -19.41 -0.60
CA ASP A 308 10.46 -19.02 0.63
C ASP A 308 9.41 -18.33 1.51
N GLN A 309 9.38 -18.68 2.80
CA GLN A 309 8.50 -18.00 3.73
C GLN A 309 9.01 -16.57 3.86
N ASP A 310 8.36 -15.62 3.20
CA ASP A 310 8.65 -14.22 3.35
C ASP A 310 8.51 -13.86 4.83
N THR A 311 9.65 -13.59 5.49
CA THR A 311 9.66 -13.09 6.85
C THR A 311 9.97 -11.61 6.88
N LEU A 312 9.09 -10.81 7.47
CA LEU A 312 9.34 -9.39 7.69
C LEU A 312 9.66 -9.19 9.18
N GLY A 313 10.90 -8.78 9.48
CA GLY A 313 11.36 -8.64 10.87
C GLY A 313 11.30 -9.96 11.67
N GLY A 314 11.49 -11.10 11.00
CA GLY A 314 11.45 -12.43 11.60
C GLY A 314 10.06 -12.98 11.90
N HIS A 315 8.99 -12.37 11.37
CA HIS A 315 7.65 -12.95 11.36
C HIS A 315 7.33 -13.50 9.99
N SER A 316 6.74 -14.69 9.94
CA SER A 316 6.09 -15.14 8.71
C SER A 316 4.95 -14.17 8.39
N CYS A 317 5.20 -13.27 7.45
CA CYS A 317 4.15 -12.46 6.89
C CYS A 317 3.44 -13.34 5.88
N LEU A 318 2.12 -13.39 5.97
CA LEU A 318 1.34 -14.09 4.96
C LEU A 318 1.34 -13.22 3.72
N GLY A 319 2.27 -13.51 2.81
CA GLY A 319 2.28 -12.92 1.48
C GLY A 319 0.95 -13.18 0.79
N ALA A 320 0.55 -12.25 -0.07
CA ALA A 320 -0.73 -12.31 -0.79
C ALA A 320 -0.96 -13.65 -1.51
N GLY A 321 0.10 -14.33 -1.94
CA GLY A 321 0.02 -15.66 -2.58
C GLY A 321 -0.72 -16.70 -1.74
N ARG A 322 -0.62 -16.64 -0.40
CA ARG A 322 -1.39 -17.55 0.49
C ARG A 322 -2.89 -17.30 0.48
N PHE A 323 -3.32 -16.12 0.04
CA PHE A 323 -4.73 -15.76 -0.10
C PHE A 323 -5.23 -15.90 -1.54
N GLY A 324 -4.48 -16.62 -2.39
CA GLY A 324 -4.85 -16.82 -3.80
C GLY A 324 -4.64 -15.58 -4.66
N ALA A 325 -3.72 -14.69 -4.28
CA ALA A 325 -3.19 -13.68 -5.17
C ALA A 325 -2.31 -14.36 -6.24
N ILE A 326 -2.58 -14.05 -7.50
CA ILE A 326 -1.98 -14.66 -8.68
C ILE A 326 -1.34 -13.61 -9.60
N GLY A 327 -1.50 -12.32 -9.29
CA GLY A 327 -1.04 -11.21 -10.13
C GLY A 327 -1.93 -10.98 -11.36
N ALA A 328 -1.83 -9.80 -11.94
CA ALA A 328 -2.80 -9.35 -12.94
C ALA A 328 -2.75 -10.13 -14.27
N GLN A 329 -1.55 -10.52 -14.73
CA GLN A 329 -1.39 -11.26 -15.98
C GLN A 329 -2.00 -12.65 -15.91
N GLU A 330 -1.74 -13.37 -14.83
CA GLU A 330 -2.28 -14.71 -14.60
C GLU A 330 -3.79 -14.66 -14.37
N ALA A 331 -4.28 -13.66 -13.64
CA ALA A 331 -5.72 -13.43 -13.51
C ALA A 331 -6.39 -13.20 -14.89
N ASN A 332 -5.80 -12.37 -15.77
CA ASN A 332 -6.36 -12.10 -17.09
C ASN A 332 -6.38 -13.34 -18.00
N LYS A 333 -5.36 -14.21 -17.90
CA LYS A 333 -5.32 -15.49 -18.64
C LYS A 333 -6.47 -16.43 -18.25
N ARG A 334 -6.96 -16.36 -17.01
CA ARG A 334 -8.04 -17.21 -16.50
C ARG A 334 -9.43 -16.76 -16.94
N VAL A 335 -9.57 -15.54 -17.43
CA VAL A 335 -10.86 -14.99 -17.88
C VAL A 335 -11.33 -15.72 -19.15
N ILE A 336 -12.46 -16.42 -19.04
CA ILE A 336 -13.12 -17.09 -20.18
C ILE A 336 -14.26 -16.21 -20.68
N PHE A 337 -14.05 -15.56 -21.83
CA PHE A 337 -15.05 -14.65 -22.41
C PHE A 337 -15.89 -15.35 -23.48
N ASN A 338 -17.13 -15.70 -23.14
CA ASN A 338 -18.10 -16.36 -24.04
C ASN A 338 -19.47 -15.65 -23.99
N ARG A 339 -19.50 -14.38 -24.41
CA ARG A 339 -20.72 -13.55 -24.38
C ARG A 339 -20.97 -12.83 -25.70
N THR A 340 -22.25 -12.60 -25.98
CA THR A 340 -22.70 -11.83 -27.14
C THR A 340 -23.07 -10.42 -26.70
N ALA A 341 -22.99 -9.46 -27.63
CA ALA A 341 -23.37 -8.07 -27.37
C ALA A 341 -24.83 -7.92 -26.89
N ALA A 342 -25.74 -8.80 -27.31
CA ALA A 342 -27.10 -8.84 -26.78
C ALA A 342 -27.11 -9.20 -25.29
N THR A 343 -26.41 -10.26 -24.89
CA THR A 343 -26.37 -10.69 -23.47
C THR A 343 -25.72 -9.64 -22.55
N ILE A 344 -24.72 -8.91 -23.06
CA ILE A 344 -24.06 -7.83 -22.32
C ILE A 344 -25.04 -6.67 -22.09
N ARG A 345 -25.77 -6.25 -23.14
CA ARG A 345 -26.79 -5.18 -23.03
C ARG A 345 -28.00 -5.57 -22.20
N GLU A 346 -28.33 -6.87 -22.13
CA GLU A 346 -29.36 -7.40 -21.23
C GLU A 346 -28.95 -7.34 -19.75
N GLY A 347 -27.70 -6.98 -19.44
CA GLY A 347 -27.20 -6.93 -18.07
C GLY A 347 -27.00 -8.32 -17.46
N LYS A 348 -26.75 -9.35 -18.27
CA LYS A 348 -26.37 -10.67 -17.74
C LYS A 348 -24.93 -10.63 -17.25
N ALA A 349 -24.65 -11.37 -16.19
CA ALA A 349 -23.31 -11.42 -15.60
C ALA A 349 -22.28 -12.06 -16.55
N TYR A 350 -21.10 -11.47 -16.60
CA TYR A 350 -19.96 -11.98 -17.37
C TYR A 350 -18.63 -11.59 -16.74
N GLU A 351 -17.57 -12.33 -17.01
CA GLU A 351 -16.23 -12.01 -16.53
C GLU A 351 -15.43 -11.30 -17.63
N ASP A 352 -14.73 -10.22 -17.28
CA ASP A 352 -13.88 -9.48 -18.20
C ASP A 352 -12.76 -8.72 -17.46
N THR A 353 -11.92 -8.02 -18.22
CA THR A 353 -10.82 -7.19 -17.74
C THR A 353 -11.01 -5.73 -18.16
N LEU A 354 -10.93 -4.84 -17.18
CA LEU A 354 -10.84 -3.40 -17.40
C LEU A 354 -9.38 -2.98 -17.39
N LEU A 355 -8.98 -2.34 -18.48
CA LEU A 355 -7.65 -1.78 -18.68
C LEU A 355 -7.70 -0.27 -18.44
N ASP A 356 -6.59 0.32 -18.02
CA ASP A 356 -6.41 1.76 -18.05
C ASP A 356 -5.84 2.22 -19.41
N ALA A 357 -5.56 3.52 -19.53
CA ALA A 357 -5.02 4.11 -20.75
C ALA A 357 -3.63 3.60 -21.15
N ASP A 358 -2.90 2.94 -20.24
CA ASP A 358 -1.59 2.34 -20.50
C ASP A 358 -1.70 0.81 -20.73
N ASP A 359 -2.91 0.31 -21.02
CA ASP A 359 -3.25 -1.11 -21.12
C ASP A 359 -2.92 -1.92 -19.85
N ALA A 360 -2.79 -1.25 -18.69
CA ALA A 360 -2.57 -1.93 -17.43
C ALA A 360 -3.91 -2.36 -16.81
N PRO A 361 -4.04 -3.63 -16.37
CA PRO A 361 -5.26 -4.11 -15.76
C PRO A 361 -5.55 -3.36 -14.45
N VAL A 362 -6.78 -2.86 -14.35
CA VAL A 362 -7.29 -2.16 -13.16
C VAL A 362 -8.19 -3.09 -12.38
N TYR A 363 -9.10 -3.76 -13.08
CA TYR A 363 -10.07 -4.69 -12.52
C TYR A 363 -10.17 -5.94 -13.40
N ILE A 364 -10.26 -7.10 -12.75
CA ILE A 364 -10.55 -8.37 -13.39
C ILE A 364 -11.60 -9.08 -12.56
N GLY A 365 -12.74 -9.43 -13.16
CA GLY A 365 -13.82 -10.10 -12.44
C GLY A 365 -15.17 -9.99 -13.13
N ASP A 366 -16.22 -10.22 -12.35
CA ASP A 366 -17.58 -10.20 -12.84
C ASP A 366 -18.06 -8.76 -13.15
N TYR A 367 -18.90 -8.66 -14.17
CA TYR A 367 -19.55 -7.45 -14.67
C TYR A 367 -21.03 -7.67 -14.84
N MET A 368 -21.80 -6.60 -14.68
CA MET A 368 -23.21 -6.53 -15.04
C MET A 368 -23.43 -5.27 -15.89
N GLY A 369 -23.54 -5.44 -17.21
CA GLY A 369 -23.51 -4.31 -18.15
C GLY A 369 -22.08 -3.74 -18.25
N ASP A 370 -21.93 -2.46 -17.94
CA ASP A 370 -20.66 -1.70 -17.91
C ASP A 370 -20.09 -1.54 -16.49
N VAL A 371 -20.68 -2.21 -15.50
CA VAL A 371 -20.37 -1.97 -14.07
C VAL A 371 -19.80 -3.22 -13.40
N PRO A 372 -18.67 -3.12 -12.66
CA PRO A 372 -18.15 -4.20 -11.83
C PRO A 372 -19.18 -4.76 -10.84
N HIS A 373 -19.30 -6.07 -10.76
CA HIS A 373 -20.26 -6.79 -9.92
C HIS A 373 -19.64 -8.11 -9.42
N GLY A 374 -20.35 -8.89 -8.60
CA GLY A 374 -19.97 -10.28 -8.31
C GLY A 374 -18.61 -10.43 -7.63
N GLN A 375 -17.79 -11.39 -8.05
CA GLN A 375 -16.42 -11.56 -7.56
C GLN A 375 -15.44 -10.81 -8.47
N GLY A 376 -14.43 -10.16 -7.89
CA GLY A 376 -13.43 -9.44 -8.66
C GLY A 376 -12.16 -9.11 -7.90
N ARG A 377 -11.19 -8.60 -8.65
CA ARG A 377 -9.85 -8.26 -8.20
C ARG A 377 -9.47 -6.88 -8.70
N LEU A 378 -8.85 -6.07 -7.86
CA LEU A 378 -8.22 -4.80 -8.25
C LEU A 378 -6.71 -4.93 -8.23
N PHE A 379 -6.01 -4.20 -9.09
CA PHE A 379 -4.55 -4.31 -9.24
C PHE A 379 -3.84 -2.97 -9.18
N TRP A 380 -2.73 -2.93 -8.44
CA TRP A 380 -1.84 -1.77 -8.37
C TRP A 380 -1.18 -1.52 -9.71
N LYS A 381 -1.24 -0.27 -10.20
CA LYS A 381 -0.60 0.12 -11.46
C LYS A 381 0.92 -0.04 -11.41
N SER A 382 1.51 0.25 -10.25
CA SER A 382 2.96 0.27 -10.02
C SER A 382 3.58 -1.13 -10.01
N THR A 383 2.89 -2.11 -9.42
CA THR A 383 3.45 -3.45 -9.16
C THR A 383 2.71 -4.60 -9.84
N ASN A 384 1.52 -4.36 -10.40
CA ASN A 384 0.59 -5.39 -10.89
C ASN A 384 0.14 -6.41 -9.84
N PHE A 385 0.42 -6.16 -8.56
CA PHE A 385 -0.10 -6.94 -7.45
C PHE A 385 -1.57 -6.63 -7.20
N GLU A 386 -2.29 -7.61 -6.68
CA GLU A 386 -3.63 -7.39 -6.17
C GLU A 386 -3.64 -6.33 -5.08
N ALA A 387 -4.57 -5.39 -5.19
CA ALA A 387 -4.90 -4.44 -4.16
C ALA A 387 -6.15 -4.84 -3.37
N PHE A 388 -7.05 -5.55 -4.03
CA PHE A 388 -8.29 -6.03 -3.44
C PHE A 388 -8.69 -7.36 -4.08
N ILE A 389 -9.17 -8.30 -3.27
CA ILE A 389 -9.76 -9.57 -3.73
C ILE A 389 -11.09 -9.74 -2.98
N GLY A 390 -12.21 -9.74 -3.69
CA GLY A 390 -13.50 -9.93 -3.04
C GLY A 390 -14.71 -9.58 -3.90
N ARG A 391 -15.80 -9.23 -3.22
CA ARG A 391 -17.09 -8.97 -3.83
C ARG A 391 -17.28 -7.51 -4.22
N PHE A 392 -17.90 -7.30 -5.37
CA PHE A 392 -18.29 -6.01 -5.91
C PHE A 392 -19.81 -5.91 -6.04
N LYS A 393 -20.33 -4.70 -5.85
CA LYS A 393 -21.74 -4.39 -6.10
C LYS A 393 -21.87 -2.97 -6.58
N ASN A 394 -22.42 -2.82 -7.79
CA ASN A 394 -22.64 -1.54 -8.45
C ASN A 394 -21.35 -0.74 -8.61
N GLY A 395 -20.27 -1.40 -9.05
CA GLY A 395 -19.01 -0.76 -9.38
C GLY A 395 -18.12 -0.48 -8.18
N ARG A 396 -18.54 -0.88 -6.98
CA ARG A 396 -17.81 -0.62 -5.74
C ARG A 396 -17.45 -1.92 -5.03
N PRO A 397 -16.24 -2.01 -4.45
CA PRO A 397 -15.89 -3.05 -3.48
C PRO A 397 -16.95 -3.12 -2.37
N ARG A 398 -17.26 -4.33 -1.91
CA ARG A 398 -18.22 -4.56 -0.81
C ARG A 398 -17.63 -5.32 0.34
N GLU A 399 -16.98 -6.44 0.07
CA GLU A 399 -16.38 -7.24 1.11
C GLU A 399 -15.23 -8.01 0.51
N GLY A 400 -14.06 -7.96 1.15
CA GLY A 400 -12.90 -8.65 0.63
C GLY A 400 -11.65 -8.43 1.42
N LEU A 401 -10.56 -8.85 0.82
CA LEU A 401 -9.20 -8.72 1.34
C LEU A 401 -8.53 -7.52 0.70
N PHE A 402 -8.04 -6.59 1.52
CA PHE A 402 -7.20 -5.48 1.07
C PHE A 402 -5.74 -5.86 1.17
N ILE A 403 -4.97 -5.52 0.14
CA ILE A 403 -3.56 -5.88 -0.01
C ILE A 403 -2.81 -4.60 -0.42
N ASN A 404 -1.70 -4.30 0.24
CA ASN A 404 -0.92 -3.12 -0.10
C ASN A 404 -0.07 -3.32 -1.36
N GLU A 405 0.56 -2.24 -1.85
CA GLU A 405 1.42 -2.29 -3.05
C GLU A 405 2.58 -3.27 -2.97
N LYS A 406 2.96 -3.70 -1.76
CA LYS A 406 4.04 -4.65 -1.50
C LYS A 406 3.56 -6.11 -1.48
N GLY A 407 2.27 -6.37 -1.68
CA GLY A 407 1.71 -7.71 -1.64
C GLY A 407 1.48 -8.26 -0.23
N PHE A 408 1.46 -7.39 0.79
CA PHE A 408 1.08 -7.79 2.15
C PHE A 408 -0.41 -7.58 2.36
N CYS A 409 -1.05 -8.59 2.95
CA CYS A 409 -2.44 -8.47 3.36
C CYS A 409 -2.56 -7.43 4.49
N VAL A 410 -3.45 -6.45 4.31
CA VAL A 410 -3.74 -5.41 5.30
C VAL A 410 -4.82 -5.91 6.25
N ALA A 411 -6.02 -6.19 5.72
CA ALA A 411 -7.16 -6.62 6.50
C ALA A 411 -8.25 -7.20 5.60
N ARG A 412 -9.14 -7.98 6.21
CA ARG A 412 -10.46 -8.24 5.65
C ARG A 412 -11.40 -7.10 6.08
N ALA A 413 -12.06 -6.49 5.12
CA ALA A 413 -12.92 -5.34 5.37
C ALA A 413 -14.23 -5.42 4.57
N GLU A 414 -15.26 -4.79 5.13
CA GLU A 414 -16.54 -4.52 4.49
C GLU A 414 -16.65 -3.03 4.16
N VAL A 415 -17.30 -2.72 3.05
CA VAL A 415 -17.53 -1.37 2.56
C VAL A 415 -19.04 -1.16 2.42
N SER A 416 -19.56 -0.24 3.23
CA SER A 416 -20.96 0.13 3.26
C SER A 416 -21.39 0.85 1.96
N ALA A 417 -22.70 1.09 1.80
CA ALA A 417 -23.22 1.73 0.59
C ALA A 417 -22.78 3.20 0.41
N ASP A 418 -22.51 3.87 1.52
CA ASP A 418 -21.93 5.22 1.59
C ASP A 418 -20.40 5.23 1.42
N GLY A 419 -19.75 4.06 1.30
CA GLY A 419 -18.30 3.96 1.13
C GLY A 419 -17.52 3.98 2.45
N ALA A 420 -18.19 3.86 3.59
CA ALA A 420 -17.50 3.69 4.86
C ALA A 420 -16.90 2.28 4.94
N VAL A 421 -15.58 2.24 5.12
CA VAL A 421 -14.83 1.00 5.32
C VAL A 421 -14.91 0.60 6.79
N SER A 422 -15.15 -0.68 7.07
CA SER A 422 -15.08 -1.29 8.40
C SER A 422 -14.29 -2.59 8.33
N ILE A 423 -13.48 -2.88 9.35
CA ILE A 423 -12.77 -4.16 9.43
C ILE A 423 -13.76 -5.24 9.84
N SER A 424 -13.81 -6.35 9.11
CA SER A 424 -14.77 -7.42 9.34
C SER A 424 -14.13 -8.80 9.24
N GLY A 425 -14.69 -9.76 9.97
CA GLY A 425 -14.25 -11.17 9.96
C GLY A 425 -12.90 -11.42 10.64
N VAL A 426 -12.46 -12.68 10.58
CA VAL A 426 -11.17 -13.12 11.12
C VAL A 426 -10.05 -12.48 10.31
N GLN A 427 -9.15 -11.79 11.00
CA GLN A 427 -8.03 -11.14 10.34
C GLN A 427 -6.92 -12.16 10.06
N PRO A 428 -6.29 -12.10 8.88
CA PRO A 428 -5.32 -13.09 8.46
C PRO A 428 -4.07 -13.17 9.35
N ASP A 429 -3.72 -12.08 10.02
CA ASP A 429 -2.61 -12.00 10.97
C ASP A 429 -2.97 -12.47 12.38
N GLU A 430 -4.26 -12.67 12.69
CA GLU A 430 -4.71 -13.06 14.02
C GLU A 430 -4.75 -14.58 14.24
N ASP A 431 -4.79 -15.36 13.16
CA ASP A 431 -5.13 -16.78 13.29
C ASP A 431 -4.41 -17.68 12.27
N VAL A 432 -3.13 -17.96 12.53
CA VAL A 432 -2.32 -18.91 11.74
C VAL A 432 -2.96 -20.31 11.76
N SER A 433 -3.66 -20.65 12.85
CA SER A 433 -4.39 -21.91 13.03
C SER A 433 -5.63 -22.05 12.16
N VAL A 434 -6.45 -21.00 12.04
CA VAL A 434 -7.72 -21.07 11.29
C VAL A 434 -7.51 -21.04 9.77
N LEU A 435 -6.42 -20.42 9.30
CA LEU A 435 -6.11 -20.38 7.86
C LEU A 435 -5.73 -21.73 7.26
N ALA A 436 -5.21 -22.67 8.06
CA ALA A 436 -5.00 -24.05 7.61
C ALA A 436 -6.32 -24.77 7.32
N ALA A 437 -7.44 -24.31 7.91
CA ALA A 437 -8.75 -24.94 7.77
C ALA A 437 -9.66 -24.28 6.72
N SER A 438 -9.39 -23.03 6.29
CA SER A 438 -10.25 -22.30 5.36
C SER A 438 -9.87 -22.45 3.88
N ALA A 439 -8.82 -23.20 3.54
CA ALA A 439 -8.55 -23.57 2.16
C ALA A 439 -9.71 -24.43 1.63
N ALA A 440 -10.34 -23.99 0.54
CA ALA A 440 -11.56 -24.59 0.04
C ALA A 440 -11.37 -26.09 -0.30
N PRO A 441 -12.34 -26.96 0.04
CA PRO A 441 -12.28 -28.38 -0.30
C PRO A 441 -12.46 -28.53 -1.82
N GLY A 442 -11.36 -28.62 -2.58
CA GLY A 442 -11.44 -28.80 -4.03
C GLY A 442 -10.14 -28.69 -4.83
N GLU A 443 -9.07 -28.10 -4.29
CA GLU A 443 -7.75 -28.14 -4.93
C GLU A 443 -6.92 -29.32 -4.39
N PRO A 444 -6.19 -30.06 -5.24
CA PRO A 444 -5.40 -31.22 -4.81
C PRO A 444 -4.35 -30.75 -3.82
N ALA A 445 -4.52 -31.15 -2.55
CA ALA A 445 -3.56 -30.92 -1.50
C ALA A 445 -2.21 -31.51 -1.93
N VAL A 446 -1.25 -30.64 -2.26
CA VAL A 446 0.15 -31.02 -2.31
C VAL A 446 0.51 -31.47 -0.90
N SER A 447 0.78 -32.76 -0.75
CA SER A 447 1.17 -33.37 0.52
C SER A 447 2.50 -32.78 0.97
N LEU A 448 2.43 -31.72 1.78
CA LEU A 448 3.57 -31.21 2.53
C LEU A 448 3.90 -32.21 3.63
N VAL A 449 5.08 -32.80 3.51
CA VAL A 449 5.70 -33.70 4.47
C VAL A 449 5.66 -33.08 5.86
N THR A 450 5.09 -33.80 6.81
CA THR A 450 4.97 -33.41 8.22
C THR A 450 6.35 -33.37 8.88
N LEU A 451 6.76 -32.17 9.28
CA LEU A 451 7.91 -31.91 10.14
C LEU A 451 7.41 -31.72 11.58
N GLU A 452 6.67 -32.71 12.09
CA GLU A 452 5.91 -32.61 13.34
C GLU A 452 6.73 -32.78 14.64
N ASP A 453 8.04 -32.98 14.58
CA ASP A 453 8.82 -33.37 15.78
C ASP A 453 9.90 -32.38 16.26
N PHE A 454 9.99 -31.14 15.76
CA PHE A 454 11.08 -30.25 16.20
C PHE A 454 10.75 -28.93 16.88
N LEU A 455 9.51 -28.42 16.89
CA LEU A 455 9.17 -27.21 17.66
C LEU A 455 7.70 -27.18 18.12
N LYS A 456 7.45 -27.60 19.37
CA LYS A 456 6.37 -27.06 20.22
C LYS A 456 7.05 -26.31 21.38
N PRO A 457 6.60 -25.10 21.76
CA PRO A 457 5.20 -24.70 22.06
C PRO A 457 4.67 -23.65 21.07
N SER A 458 3.43 -23.72 20.58
CA SER A 458 2.11 -23.46 21.20
C SER A 458 1.83 -21.97 21.50
N ASP A 459 0.77 -21.49 20.83
CA ASP A 459 0.04 -20.22 20.97
C ASP A 459 0.55 -19.01 20.17
N GLY A 460 -0.33 -18.50 19.29
CA GLY A 460 -0.06 -17.43 18.33
C GLY A 460 0.31 -16.10 19.01
N TYR A 461 1.56 -15.68 18.81
CA TYR A 461 2.09 -14.45 19.39
C TYR A 461 1.60 -13.19 18.66
N LYS A 462 0.92 -12.31 19.39
CA LYS A 462 0.41 -11.01 18.90
C LYS A 462 1.48 -9.92 18.90
N ALA A 463 2.42 -9.90 17.96
CA ALA A 463 3.56 -8.99 18.07
C ALA A 463 3.23 -7.47 18.05
N LEU A 464 3.87 -6.70 18.92
CA LEU A 464 3.86 -5.24 18.97
C LEU A 464 5.19 -4.69 18.45
N VAL A 465 5.21 -4.02 17.32
CA VAL A 465 6.40 -3.26 16.88
C VAL A 465 6.36 -1.85 17.50
N VAL A 466 7.26 -1.59 18.45
CA VAL A 466 7.58 -0.25 18.95
C VAL A 466 8.90 0.16 18.33
N MET A 467 8.87 1.28 17.63
CA MET A 467 10.07 1.85 17.05
C MET A 467 10.68 2.85 18.03
N VAL A 468 11.99 2.75 18.25
CA VAL A 468 12.77 3.70 19.03
C VAL A 468 13.62 4.50 18.05
N VAL A 469 13.40 5.81 17.99
CA VAL A 469 14.14 6.70 17.08
C VAL A 469 14.99 7.64 17.90
N LYS A 470 16.29 7.69 17.63
CA LYS A 470 17.22 8.59 18.30
C LYS A 470 17.35 9.93 17.55
N LEU A 471 17.34 11.05 18.26
CA LEU A 471 17.72 12.35 17.72
C LEU A 471 18.97 12.80 18.45
N GLU A 472 20.11 12.73 17.77
CA GLU A 472 21.37 13.34 18.20
C GLU A 472 21.68 14.46 17.23
N ASP A 473 22.16 15.60 17.73
CA ASP A 473 22.78 16.61 16.86
C ASP A 473 24.28 16.32 16.81
N GLY A 474 24.77 15.82 15.66
CA GLY A 474 26.19 15.70 15.35
C GLY A 474 26.80 14.29 15.46
N MET A 475 27.85 14.04 14.67
CA MET A 475 28.60 12.77 14.66
C MET A 475 29.23 12.47 16.02
N VAL A 476 28.55 11.69 16.85
CA VAL A 476 29.17 10.98 17.95
C VAL A 476 29.01 9.50 17.65
N ALA A 477 30.13 8.79 17.47
CA ALA A 477 30.14 7.35 17.34
C ALA A 477 29.55 6.74 18.62
N GLY A 478 28.39 6.10 18.49
CA GLY A 478 27.62 5.46 19.58
C GLY A 478 28.18 4.12 20.02
#